data_AF-A0A2U8P5Y0-F1
#
_entry.id   AF-A0A2U8P5Y0-F1
#
_cell.length_a   1.000
_cell.length_b   1.000
_cell.length_c   1.000
_cell.angle_alpha   90.00
_cell.angle_beta   90.00
_cell.angle_gamma   90.00
#
_symmetry.space_group_name_H-M   'P 1'
#
loop_
_entity.id
_entity.type
_entity.pdbx_description
1 polymer ?
#
loop_
_entity_poly.entity_id
_entity_poly.type
_entity_poly.pdbx_seq_one_letter_code
_entity_poly.pdbx_strand_id
1 'polypeptide(L)' 'MARLGALDQARAAVQAGLTLDPNFNIRRFRAFAVSDHPVYLAGRARVYEGMRVAGVPEG' A
#
# COMPACT_ATOMS: atom_id res chain seq x y z
N MET A 1 5.26 -21.82 1.38
CA MET A 1 4.19 -21.65 0.37
C MET A 1 3.14 -20.61 0.75
N ALA A 2 2.73 -20.47 2.02
CA ALA A 2 1.71 -19.49 2.46
C ALA A 2 1.98 -18.02 2.07
N ARG A 3 3.26 -17.58 2.02
CA ARG A 3 3.62 -16.20 1.66
C ARG A 3 3.47 -15.88 0.16
N LEU A 4 3.56 -16.88 -0.72
CA LEU A 4 3.43 -16.69 -2.17
C LEU A 4 1.95 -16.45 -2.55
N GLY A 5 1.04 -17.28 -2.05
CA GLY A 5 -0.41 -17.09 -2.29
C GLY A 5 -0.94 -15.76 -1.74
N ALA A 6 -0.41 -15.29 -0.61
CA ALA A 6 -0.75 -13.97 -0.06
C ALA A 6 -0.25 -12.81 -0.95
N LEU A 7 0.90 -12.97 -1.60
CA LEU A 7 1.45 -11.95 -2.50
C LEU A 7 0.64 -11.86 -3.81
N ASP A 8 0.23 -13.00 -4.37
CA ASP A 8 -0.59 -13.02 -5.57
C ASP A 8 -1.97 -12.40 -5.32
N GLN A 9 -2.57 -12.69 -4.15
CA GLN A 9 -3.80 -12.03 -3.71
C GLN A 9 -3.60 -10.52 -3.52
N ALA A 10 -2.49 -10.09 -2.92
CA ALA A 10 -2.19 -8.67 -2.76
C ALA A 10 -2.05 -7.97 -4.12
N ARG A 11 -1.35 -8.57 -5.08
CA ARG A 11 -1.24 -8.05 -6.45
C ARG A 11 -2.59 -7.97 -7.15
N ALA A 12 -3.42 -9.00 -7.03
CA ALA A 12 -4.78 -9.00 -7.59
C ALA A 12 -5.63 -7.88 -6.98
N ALA A 13 -5.54 -7.67 -5.66
CA ALA A 13 -6.22 -6.57 -4.98
C ALA A 13 -5.72 -5.19 -5.46
N VAL A 14 -4.41 -5.02 -5.68
CA VAL A 14 -3.86 -3.79 -6.26
C VAL A 14 -4.42 -3.54 -7.65
N GLN A 15 -4.45 -4.54 -8.53
CA GLN A 15 -5.01 -4.39 -9.89
C GLN A 15 -6.50 -4.03 -9.87
N ALA A 16 -7.29 -4.70 -9.01
CA ALA A 16 -8.70 -4.37 -8.84
C ALA A 16 -8.90 -2.95 -8.30
N GLY A 17 -8.11 -2.55 -7.31
CA GLY A 17 -8.15 -1.19 -6.74
C GLY A 17 -7.77 -0.11 -7.75
N LEU A 18 -6.72 -0.33 -8.55
CA LEU A 18 -6.29 0.62 -9.59
C LEU A 18 -7.28 0.70 -10.76
N THR A 19 -8.02 -0.37 -11.03
CA THR A 19 -9.13 -0.32 -12.00
C THR A 19 -10.23 0.64 -11.51
N LEU A 20 -10.47 0.70 -10.20
CA LEU A 20 -11.47 1.61 -9.60
C LEU A 20 -10.95 3.04 -9.44
N ASP A 21 -9.68 3.20 -9.04
CA ASP A 21 -9.02 4.49 -8.87
C ASP A 21 -7.62 4.46 -9.50
N PRO A 22 -7.51 4.82 -10.79
CA PRO A 22 -6.24 4.79 -11.52
C PRO A 22 -5.18 5.75 -10.96
N ASN A 23 -5.59 6.74 -10.18
CA ASN A 23 -4.70 7.75 -9.60
C ASN A 23 -4.22 7.37 -8.19
N PHE A 24 -4.63 6.21 -7.67
CA PHE A 24 -4.17 5.75 -6.36
C PHE A 24 -2.67 5.44 -6.38
N ASN A 25 -1.95 6.03 -5.42
CA ASN A 25 -0.51 5.81 -5.25
C ASN A 25 -0.09 6.02 -3.79
N ILE A 26 1.11 5.53 -3.44
CA ILE A 26 1.65 5.55 -2.08
C ILE A 26 1.85 6.99 -1.58
N ARG A 27 2.31 7.93 -2.44
CA ARG A 27 2.45 9.34 -2.07
C ARG A 27 1.14 9.98 -1.66
N ARG A 28 0.07 9.77 -2.43
CA ARG A 28 -1.27 10.30 -2.14
C ARG A 28 -1.80 9.69 -0.86
N PHE A 29 -1.63 8.39 -0.65
CA PHE A 29 -2.00 7.75 0.61
C PHE A 29 -1.22 8.34 1.81
N ARG A 30 0.09 8.60 1.65
CA ARG A 30 0.94 9.21 2.69
C ARG A 30 0.51 10.62 3.06
N ALA A 31 0.03 11.42 2.10
CA ALA A 31 -0.47 12.77 2.35
C ALA A 31 -1.68 12.79 3.32
N PHE A 32 -2.44 11.69 3.39
CA PHE A 32 -3.56 11.53 4.33
C PHE A 32 -3.13 10.96 5.69
N ALA A 33 -1.96 11.34 6.20
CA ALA A 33 -1.59 11.06 7.58
C ALA A 33 -2.51 11.84 8.52
N VAL A 34 -3.18 11.14 9.46
CA VAL A 34 -4.09 11.79 10.41
C VAL A 34 -3.39 12.25 11.69
N SER A 35 -2.11 11.91 11.85
CA SER A 35 -1.31 12.23 13.02
C SER A 35 0.18 12.12 12.70
N ASP A 36 0.98 12.95 13.36
CA ASP A 36 2.45 12.89 13.32
C ASP A 36 3.04 12.08 14.48
N HIS A 37 2.21 11.39 15.28
CA HIS A 37 2.69 10.60 16.40
C HIS A 37 3.68 9.52 15.91
N PRO A 38 4.88 9.41 16.51
CA PRO A 38 5.97 8.61 15.95
C PRO A 38 5.64 7.12 15.82
N VAL A 39 4.89 6.56 16.79
CA VAL A 39 4.44 5.16 16.73
C VAL A 39 3.45 4.92 15.58
N TYR A 40 2.58 5.90 15.30
CA TYR A 40 1.64 5.83 14.19
C TYR A 40 2.39 5.88 12.84
N LEU A 41 3.35 6.80 12.70
CA LEU A 41 4.19 6.91 11.51
C LEU A 41 5.01 5.63 11.27
N ALA A 42 5.56 5.01 12.32
CA ALA A 42 6.27 3.73 12.22
C ALA A 42 5.35 2.56 11.81
N GLY A 43 4.07 2.60 12.20
CA GLY A 43 3.04 1.70 11.69
C GLY A 43 2.82 1.89 10.19
N ARG A 44 2.66 3.14 9.75
CA ARG A 44 2.43 3.46 8.34
C ARG A 44 3.63 3.15 7.44
N ALA A 45 4.85 3.31 7.93
CA ALA A 45 6.06 2.94 7.18
C ALA A 45 6.00 1.47 6.73
N ARG A 46 5.59 0.56 7.63
CA ARG A 46 5.41 -0.87 7.31
C ARG A 46 4.31 -1.11 6.28
N VAL A 47 3.24 -0.31 6.31
CA VAL A 47 2.16 -0.37 5.31
C VAL A 47 2.69 0.05 3.93
N TYR A 48 3.50 1.11 3.85
CA TYR A 48 4.11 1.54 2.59
C TYR A 48 5.01 0.46 1.99
N GLU A 49 5.83 -0.22 2.81
CA GLU A 49 6.63 -1.34 2.31
C GLU A 49 5.76 -2.48 1.77
N GLY A 50 4.68 -2.83 2.47
CA GLY A 50 3.73 -3.83 1.98
C GLY A 50 3.10 -3.43 0.64
N MET A 51 2.74 -2.16 0.48
CA MET A 51 2.19 -1.62 -0.76
C MET A 51 3.20 -1.71 -1.91
N ARG A 52 4.49 -1.40 -1.68
CA ARG A 52 5.55 -1.56 -2.69
C ARG A 52 5.69 -3.00 -3.13
N VAL A 53 5.73 -3.93 -2.17
CA VAL A 53 5.86 -5.36 -2.46
C VAL A 53 4.66 -5.87 -3.27
N ALA A 54 3.46 -5.37 -3.00
CA ALA A 54 2.24 -5.70 -3.74
C ALA A 54 2.13 -5.02 -5.12
N GLY A 55 2.99 -4.04 -5.42
CA GLY A 55 3.05 -3.36 -6.73
C GLY A 55 2.21 -2.09 -6.83
N VAL A 56 1.88 -1.43 -5.72
CA VAL A 56 1.23 -0.11 -5.76
C VAL A 56 2.23 0.93 -6.30
N PRO A 57 1.82 1.82 -7.23
CA PRO A 57 2.68 2.90 -7.72
C PRO A 57 3.09 3.89 -6.61
N GLU A 58 4.29 4.45 -6.72
CA GLU A 58 4.72 5.53 -5.82
C GLU A 58 4.02 6.86 -6.14
N GLY A 59 3.79 7.13 -7.43
CA GLY A 59 3.33 8.42 -7.95
C GLY A 59 4.39 9.52 -7.89
#